data_AF-A0A8C1RXX6-F1
#
_entry.id   AF-A0A8C1RXX6-F1
#
_cell.length_a   1.000
_cell.length_b   1.000
_cell.length_c   1.000
_cell.angle_alpha   90.00
_cell.angle_beta   90.00
_cell.angle_gamma   90.00
#
_symmetry.space_group_name_H-M   'P 1'
#
loop_
_entity.id
_entity.type
_entity.pdbx_description
1 polymer ?
#
loop_
_entity_poly.entity_id
_entity_poly.type
_entity_poly.pdbx_seq_one_letter_code
_entity_poly.pdbx_strand_id
1 'polypeptide(L)'
;MPAFPPKAYHCGVKANAKTVGLSAKAVAYECNTTFGNEVFSVLHRAKAQGKSVGIVTTTRVQHASPAAAYAHSVSRSWYSDADVPSAARRQGCTDIATQLVTNTDIDVILGGGRMYMTPKGTPDPEYPSSSSRKGDRKDKKNLIDVWLSARKGRNAQYVWNKEQLTAVNVETTDCLMGLFEPKDMRFEEFRNRTRDPSIVDMTEKAIQILSKNPKGFFLFVEDKIDHGHHDGVAKLALTETIMFDQAIQRASELTSESDTLTVVTADHSHVFTFGGNTPRGNPIFGLAPKKGEDSLPYTSILYANGPGYNYVNGTRGNVSAVDHCKC
;
A
#
# COMPACT_ATOMS: atom_id res chain seq x y z
N MET A 1 10.31 -8.16 -7.22
CA MET A 1 9.45 -9.36 -7.17
C MET A 1 8.44 -9.40 -8.30
N PRO A 2 8.00 -10.57 -8.73
CA PRO A 2 6.92 -10.70 -9.71
C PRO A 2 5.56 -10.44 -9.03
N ALA A 3 5.01 -9.22 -9.15
CA ALA A 3 3.61 -8.95 -8.79
C ALA A 3 2.69 -9.56 -9.84
N PHE A 4 2.21 -10.75 -9.54
CA PHE A 4 1.13 -11.41 -10.27
C PHE A 4 -0.31 -11.10 -9.79
N PRO A 5 -0.61 -10.70 -8.53
CA PRO A 5 -2.02 -10.80 -8.09
C PRO A 5 -2.90 -9.54 -7.95
N PRO A 6 -2.45 -8.29 -7.74
CA PRO A 6 -3.41 -7.23 -7.39
C PRO A 6 -4.52 -6.98 -8.42
N LYS A 7 -4.18 -7.24 -9.68
CA LYS A 7 -5.07 -7.05 -10.84
C LYS A 7 -6.24 -8.02 -10.86
N ALA A 8 -6.02 -9.25 -10.38
CA ALA A 8 -7.02 -10.31 -10.48
C ALA A 8 -8.18 -10.04 -9.53
N TYR A 9 -7.90 -9.66 -8.28
CA TYR A 9 -8.97 -9.40 -7.31
C TYR A 9 -9.60 -8.00 -7.46
N HIS A 10 -8.89 -7.02 -8.03
CA HIS A 10 -9.48 -5.71 -8.33
C HIS A 10 -10.32 -5.71 -9.61
N CYS A 11 -9.86 -6.34 -10.70
CA CYS A 11 -10.49 -6.23 -12.01
C CYS A 11 -11.22 -7.51 -12.46
N GLY A 12 -10.97 -8.65 -11.81
CA GLY A 12 -11.51 -9.96 -12.21
C GLY A 12 -10.77 -10.59 -13.40
N VAL A 13 -9.60 -10.07 -13.77
CA VAL A 13 -8.82 -10.52 -14.94
C VAL A 13 -7.36 -10.74 -14.53
N LYS A 14 -6.83 -11.94 -14.78
CA LYS A 14 -5.39 -12.23 -14.62
C LYS A 14 -4.58 -11.50 -15.70
N ALA A 15 -3.37 -11.07 -15.34
CA ALA A 15 -2.50 -10.35 -16.26
C ALA A 15 -1.02 -10.65 -16.04
N ASN A 16 -0.18 -10.16 -16.95
CA ASN A 16 1.26 -10.35 -16.92
C ASN A 16 1.91 -9.65 -15.73
N ALA A 17 3.05 -10.13 -15.23
CA ALA A 17 3.77 -9.49 -14.15
C ALA A 17 4.09 -8.01 -14.46
N LYS A 18 4.16 -7.18 -13.41
CA LYS A 18 4.62 -5.77 -13.47
C LYS A 18 3.74 -4.77 -14.23
N THR A 19 2.70 -5.18 -14.96
CA THR A 19 1.64 -4.26 -15.43
C THR A 19 0.70 -3.86 -14.27
N VAL A 20 -0.30 -3.02 -14.49
CA VAL A 20 -1.37 -2.64 -13.54
C VAL A 20 -2.64 -2.36 -14.36
N GLY A 21 -3.80 -2.91 -13.98
CA GLY A 21 -5.10 -2.64 -14.63
C GLY A 21 -5.17 -2.95 -16.13
N LEU A 22 -4.32 -3.85 -16.64
CA LEU A 22 -4.32 -4.27 -18.05
C LEU A 22 -4.56 -5.78 -18.16
N SER A 23 -5.11 -6.24 -19.28
CA SER A 23 -5.21 -7.65 -19.62
C SER A 23 -3.84 -8.29 -19.89
N ALA A 24 -3.78 -9.61 -19.99
CA ALA A 24 -2.56 -10.35 -20.34
C ALA A 24 -2.07 -10.13 -21.78
N LYS A 25 -2.79 -9.38 -22.62
CA LYS A 25 -2.31 -8.96 -23.95
C LYS A 25 -1.30 -7.82 -23.89
N ALA A 26 -1.32 -7.01 -22.82
CA ALA A 26 -0.35 -5.94 -22.65
C ALA A 26 1.03 -6.50 -22.26
N VAL A 27 2.09 -5.94 -22.83
CA VAL A 27 3.47 -6.34 -22.59
C VAL A 27 4.11 -5.36 -21.60
N ALA A 28 4.77 -5.90 -20.59
CA ALA A 28 5.41 -5.09 -19.56
C ALA A 28 6.40 -4.10 -20.18
N TYR A 29 6.34 -2.84 -19.74
CA TYR A 29 7.17 -1.72 -20.21
C TYR A 29 6.92 -1.22 -21.64
N GLU A 30 6.03 -1.85 -22.42
CA GLU A 30 5.72 -1.48 -23.80
C GLU A 30 4.44 -0.64 -23.89
N CYS A 31 4.58 0.69 -23.83
CA CYS A 31 3.45 1.61 -23.72
C CYS A 31 2.40 1.46 -24.83
N ASN A 32 2.84 1.23 -26.08
CA ASN A 32 1.97 0.99 -27.23
C ASN A 32 1.03 -0.23 -27.08
N THR A 33 1.29 -1.13 -26.13
CA THR A 33 0.41 -2.28 -25.83
C THR A 33 -0.64 -1.99 -24.75
N THR A 34 -0.70 -0.76 -24.23
CA THR A 34 -1.66 -0.34 -23.19
C THR A 34 -3.07 -0.22 -23.76
N PHE A 35 -3.21 0.53 -24.84
CA PHE A 35 -4.50 0.99 -25.34
C PHE A 35 -5.32 -0.14 -25.95
N GLY A 36 -6.56 -0.29 -25.49
CA GLY A 36 -7.46 -1.40 -25.83
C GLY A 36 -7.31 -2.63 -24.94
N ASN A 37 -6.36 -2.62 -23.99
CA ASN A 37 -6.14 -3.71 -23.03
C ASN A 37 -6.51 -3.33 -21.59
N GLU A 38 -7.08 -2.14 -21.37
CA GLU A 38 -7.56 -1.68 -20.06
C GLU A 38 -8.67 -2.58 -19.52
N VAL A 39 -8.56 -2.92 -18.22
CA VAL A 39 -9.60 -3.67 -17.49
C VAL A 39 -10.03 -2.88 -16.26
N PHE A 40 -11.33 -2.60 -16.18
CA PHE A 40 -11.88 -1.72 -15.15
C PHE A 40 -12.12 -2.47 -13.83
N SER A 41 -11.68 -1.85 -12.74
CA SER A 41 -11.75 -2.42 -11.39
C SER A 41 -13.19 -2.46 -10.86
N VAL A 42 -13.42 -3.19 -9.76
CA VAL A 42 -14.66 -3.10 -8.97
C VAL A 42 -14.82 -1.69 -8.40
N LEU A 43 -13.74 -1.03 -8.00
CA LEU A 43 -13.77 0.36 -7.52
C LEU A 43 -14.33 1.30 -8.60
N HIS A 44 -13.83 1.23 -9.84
CA HIS A 44 -14.32 2.03 -10.95
C HIS A 44 -15.81 1.77 -11.22
N ARG A 45 -16.21 0.50 -11.22
CA ARG A 45 -17.61 0.09 -11.43
C ARG A 45 -18.53 0.54 -10.29
N ALA A 46 -18.08 0.48 -9.04
CA ALA A 46 -18.83 0.97 -7.88
C ALA A 46 -19.06 2.48 -8.01
N LYS A 47 -18.03 3.23 -8.37
CA LYS A 47 -18.15 4.68 -8.61
C LYS A 47 -19.12 4.99 -9.75
N ALA A 48 -19.06 4.25 -10.85
CA ALA A 48 -19.98 4.40 -11.98
C ALA A 48 -21.45 4.13 -11.60
N GLN A 49 -21.71 3.32 -10.57
CA GLN A 49 -23.04 3.08 -10.01
C GLN A 49 -23.47 4.13 -8.95
N GLY A 50 -22.65 5.16 -8.74
CA GLY A 50 -22.92 6.24 -7.79
C GLY A 50 -22.61 5.90 -6.33
N LYS A 51 -21.91 4.78 -6.07
CA LYS A 51 -21.35 4.50 -4.74
C LYS A 51 -20.16 5.41 -4.48
N SER A 52 -19.89 5.70 -3.20
CA SER A 52 -18.63 6.32 -2.81
C SER A 52 -17.50 5.30 -2.86
N VAL A 53 -16.27 5.72 -3.11
CA VAL A 53 -15.13 4.81 -3.19
C VAL A 53 -13.91 5.32 -2.45
N GLY A 54 -13.20 4.40 -1.79
CA GLY A 54 -12.01 4.73 -1.02
C GLY A 54 -10.86 3.74 -1.17
N ILE A 55 -9.66 4.27 -0.95
CA ILE A 55 -8.40 3.53 -0.89
C ILE A 55 -7.69 3.92 0.40
N VAL A 56 -7.33 2.92 1.21
CA VAL A 56 -6.49 3.04 2.40
C VAL A 56 -5.31 2.09 2.24
N THR A 57 -4.10 2.57 2.43
CA THR A 57 -2.90 1.71 2.39
C THR A 57 -1.79 2.25 3.28
N THR A 58 -0.94 1.37 3.83
CA THR A 58 0.33 1.77 4.47
C THR A 58 1.49 1.90 3.47
N THR A 59 1.28 1.58 2.19
CA THR A 59 2.24 1.88 1.11
C THR A 59 2.00 3.27 0.53
N ARG A 60 2.79 3.68 -0.47
CA ARG A 60 2.43 4.81 -1.32
C ARG A 60 1.11 4.49 -2.03
N VAL A 61 0.17 5.43 -2.12
CA VAL A 61 -1.13 5.19 -2.80
C VAL A 61 -0.97 4.87 -4.31
N GLN A 62 0.21 5.12 -4.86
CA GLN A 62 0.65 4.76 -6.22
C GLN A 62 1.28 3.35 -6.32
N HIS A 63 1.34 2.59 -5.22
CA HIS A 63 1.86 1.23 -5.22
C HIS A 63 0.97 0.30 -6.05
N ALA A 64 1.48 -0.88 -6.42
CA ALA A 64 0.81 -1.74 -7.40
C ALA A 64 -0.59 -2.20 -6.97
N SER A 65 -0.79 -2.52 -5.70
CA SER A 65 -2.09 -2.95 -5.17
C SER A 65 -3.13 -1.84 -5.23
N PRO A 66 -2.94 -0.66 -4.58
CA PRO A 66 -3.90 0.43 -4.70
C PRO A 66 -4.04 0.93 -6.14
N ALA A 67 -2.94 0.99 -6.91
CA ALA A 67 -2.98 1.40 -8.30
C ALA A 67 -3.83 0.48 -9.18
N ALA A 68 -3.92 -0.83 -8.90
CA ALA A 68 -4.79 -1.72 -9.66
C ALA A 68 -6.27 -1.37 -9.53
N ALA A 69 -6.67 -0.57 -8.53
CA ALA A 69 -8.03 -0.08 -8.39
C ALA A 69 -8.36 1.09 -9.32
N TYR A 70 -7.39 1.81 -9.89
CA TYR A 70 -7.66 3.04 -10.67
C TYR A 70 -6.77 3.28 -11.90
N ALA A 71 -5.60 2.64 -11.98
CA ALA A 71 -4.60 2.89 -13.01
C ALA A 71 -4.54 1.77 -14.05
N HIS A 72 -4.15 2.14 -15.26
CA HIS A 72 -3.84 1.28 -16.39
C HIS A 72 -2.41 1.60 -16.83
N SER A 73 -1.47 0.71 -16.55
CA SER A 73 -0.05 0.94 -16.84
C SER A 73 0.68 -0.35 -17.17
N VAL A 74 1.53 -0.32 -18.19
CA VAL A 74 2.44 -1.43 -18.51
C VAL A 74 3.62 -1.53 -17.54
N SER A 75 3.75 -0.60 -16.60
CA SER A 75 4.78 -0.61 -15.56
C SER A 75 4.25 -0.09 -14.22
N ARG A 76 4.25 -0.98 -13.21
CA ARG A 76 3.95 -0.66 -11.81
C ARG A 76 4.96 0.29 -11.15
N SER A 77 6.06 0.60 -11.84
CA SER A 77 7.14 1.45 -11.34
C SER A 77 7.07 2.86 -11.90
N TRP A 78 6.05 3.21 -12.69
CA TRP A 78 5.84 4.56 -13.19
C TRP A 78 5.03 5.40 -12.20
N TYR A 79 5.60 5.65 -11.02
CA TYR A 79 4.88 6.32 -9.93
C TYR A 79 4.61 7.79 -10.25
N SER A 80 5.63 8.51 -10.73
CA SER A 80 5.51 9.88 -11.24
C SER A 80 5.97 9.98 -12.69
N ASP A 81 5.77 11.14 -13.31
CA ASP A 81 6.23 11.41 -14.67
C ASP A 81 7.77 11.28 -14.80
N ALA A 82 8.49 11.40 -13.68
CA ALA A 82 9.94 11.24 -13.62
C ALA A 82 10.39 9.81 -13.95
N ASP A 83 9.56 8.82 -13.67
CA ASP A 83 9.79 7.38 -13.89
C ASP A 83 9.41 6.91 -15.29
N VAL A 84 8.57 7.68 -16.00
CA VAL A 84 8.08 7.31 -17.34
C VAL A 84 9.16 7.63 -18.39
N PRO A 85 9.60 6.67 -19.22
CA PRO A 85 10.52 6.95 -20.32
C PRO A 85 9.95 7.98 -21.30
N SER A 86 10.81 8.80 -21.90
CA SER A 86 10.37 9.85 -22.83
C SER A 86 9.59 9.29 -24.04
N ALA A 87 9.96 8.10 -24.52
CA ALA A 87 9.24 7.39 -25.58
C ALA A 87 7.81 7.00 -25.16
N ALA A 88 7.64 6.48 -23.95
CA ALA A 88 6.32 6.11 -23.42
C ALA A 88 5.41 7.33 -23.22
N ARG A 89 5.96 8.46 -22.74
CA ARG A 89 5.20 9.74 -22.64
C ARG A 89 4.73 10.22 -24.02
N ARG A 90 5.57 10.12 -25.06
CA ARG A 90 5.18 10.48 -26.44
C ARG A 90 4.11 9.55 -27.02
N GLN A 91 4.06 8.30 -26.55
CA GLN A 91 3.03 7.33 -26.91
C GLN A 91 1.74 7.51 -26.10
N GLY A 92 1.67 8.46 -25.16
CA GLY A 92 0.47 8.78 -24.39
C GLY A 92 0.36 8.07 -23.05
N CYS A 93 1.31 7.22 -22.66
CA CYS A 93 1.28 6.67 -21.30
C CYS A 93 1.59 7.74 -20.26
N THR A 94 0.77 7.75 -19.22
CA THR A 94 0.87 8.66 -18.07
C THR A 94 1.30 7.90 -16.82
N ASP A 95 1.87 8.63 -15.87
CA ASP A 95 2.27 8.09 -14.58
C ASP A 95 1.08 7.76 -13.67
N ILE A 96 1.29 6.85 -12.73
CA ILE A 96 0.26 6.35 -11.80
C ILE A 96 -0.28 7.49 -10.93
N ALA A 97 0.55 8.43 -10.47
CA ALA A 97 0.09 9.59 -9.70
C ALA A 97 -0.86 10.48 -10.49
N THR A 98 -0.61 10.72 -11.78
CA THR A 98 -1.56 11.42 -12.65
C THR A 98 -2.87 10.63 -12.75
N GLN A 99 -2.79 9.32 -13.00
CA GLN A 99 -3.97 8.45 -13.12
C GLN A 99 -4.83 8.41 -11.85
N LEU A 100 -4.22 8.50 -10.66
CA LEU A 100 -4.92 8.58 -9.36
C LEU A 100 -5.92 9.73 -9.31
N VAL A 101 -5.59 10.88 -9.92
CA VAL A 101 -6.42 12.08 -9.84
C VAL A 101 -7.29 12.30 -11.08
N THR A 102 -7.09 11.53 -12.16
CA THR A 102 -7.81 11.70 -13.43
C THR A 102 -8.73 10.54 -13.82
N ASN A 103 -8.39 9.29 -13.50
CA ASN A 103 -9.09 8.14 -14.10
C ASN A 103 -10.45 7.86 -13.44
N THR A 104 -10.50 7.91 -12.12
CA THR A 104 -11.72 7.65 -11.35
C THR A 104 -11.82 8.69 -10.24
N ASP A 105 -13.02 9.23 -10.03
CA ASP A 105 -13.28 10.15 -8.92
C ASP A 105 -13.32 9.37 -7.59
N ILE A 106 -12.16 9.25 -6.94
CA ILE A 106 -12.03 8.60 -5.64
C ILE A 106 -12.35 9.60 -4.52
N ASP A 107 -13.24 9.20 -3.62
CA ASP A 107 -13.75 10.05 -2.54
C ASP A 107 -12.78 10.09 -1.36
N VAL A 108 -12.16 8.96 -0.99
CA VAL A 108 -11.16 8.89 0.09
C VAL A 108 -9.87 8.22 -0.39
N ILE A 109 -8.73 8.89 -0.24
CA ILE A 109 -7.40 8.39 -0.58
C ILE A 109 -6.51 8.58 0.64
N LEU A 110 -6.13 7.51 1.34
CA LEU A 110 -5.30 7.56 2.54
C LEU A 110 -4.10 6.63 2.41
N GLY A 111 -2.90 7.15 2.64
CA GLY A 111 -1.66 6.37 2.67
C GLY A 111 -0.41 7.22 2.53
N GLY A 112 0.65 6.68 1.94
CA GLY A 112 1.87 7.43 1.64
C GLY A 112 1.90 8.01 0.21
N GLY A 113 3.04 8.56 -0.21
CA GLY A 113 3.33 8.86 -1.60
C GLY A 113 3.31 10.34 -1.98
N ARG A 114 3.53 11.26 -1.02
CA ARG A 114 3.52 12.72 -1.27
C ARG A 114 4.49 13.16 -2.37
N MET A 115 5.68 12.54 -2.45
CA MET A 115 6.73 13.03 -3.34
C MET A 115 6.34 12.95 -4.83
N TYR A 116 5.50 11.99 -5.19
CA TYR A 116 5.04 11.76 -6.56
C TYR A 116 3.96 12.75 -7.02
N MET A 117 3.43 13.55 -6.09
CA MET A 117 2.31 14.46 -6.30
C MET A 117 2.76 15.90 -6.53
N THR A 118 4.00 16.25 -6.18
CA THR A 118 4.46 17.65 -6.13
C THR A 118 5.64 17.91 -7.08
N PRO A 119 5.80 19.15 -7.58
CA PRO A 119 6.88 19.52 -8.48
C PRO A 119 8.27 19.17 -7.95
N LYS A 120 9.20 18.90 -8.87
CA LYS A 120 10.60 18.63 -8.54
C LYS A 120 11.18 19.74 -7.66
N GLY A 121 11.63 19.38 -6.46
CA GLY A 121 12.26 20.30 -5.52
C GLY A 121 11.33 20.91 -4.48
N THR A 122 10.02 20.68 -4.54
CA THR A 122 9.08 21.05 -3.47
C THR A 122 9.50 20.37 -2.16
N PRO A 123 9.77 21.12 -1.07
CA PRO A 123 10.09 20.53 0.23
C PRO A 123 8.92 19.70 0.76
N ASP A 124 9.22 18.51 1.29
CA ASP A 124 8.21 17.71 1.99
C ASP A 124 7.83 18.38 3.31
N PRO A 125 6.53 18.49 3.65
CA PRO A 125 6.09 19.22 4.85
C PRO A 125 6.61 18.60 6.15
N GLU A 126 6.91 17.30 6.13
CA GLU A 126 7.35 16.57 7.30
C GLU A 126 8.89 16.52 7.41
N TYR A 127 9.57 16.59 6.26
CA TYR A 127 11.02 16.49 6.13
C TYR A 127 11.62 17.62 5.27
N PRO A 128 11.45 18.90 5.64
CA PRO A 128 11.77 20.03 4.77
C PRO A 128 13.27 20.16 4.44
N SER A 129 14.14 19.64 5.32
CA SER A 129 15.60 19.65 5.14
C SER A 129 16.13 18.46 4.32
N SER A 130 15.31 17.45 4.02
CA SER A 130 15.75 16.24 3.34
C SER A 130 15.68 16.40 1.82
N SER A 131 16.83 16.39 1.13
CA SER A 131 16.89 16.47 -0.33
C SER A 131 16.29 15.26 -1.04
N SER A 132 16.34 14.07 -0.42
CA SER A 132 15.85 12.81 -0.98
C SER A 132 14.34 12.59 -0.84
N ARG A 133 13.64 13.50 -0.15
CA ARG A 133 12.19 13.42 0.12
C ARG A 133 11.39 14.51 -0.58
N LYS A 134 12.05 15.40 -1.32
CA LYS A 134 11.40 16.45 -2.10
C LYS A 134 10.53 15.87 -3.21
N GLY A 135 9.56 16.65 -3.66
CA GLY A 135 8.78 16.35 -4.87
C GLY A 135 9.70 15.99 -6.03
N ASP A 136 9.26 15.07 -6.90
CA ASP A 136 10.07 14.55 -8.00
C ASP A 136 9.52 14.86 -9.40
N ARG A 137 8.30 15.42 -9.48
CA ARG A 137 7.59 15.61 -10.75
C ARG A 137 8.31 16.59 -11.68
N LYS A 138 8.63 16.16 -12.91
CA LYS A 138 9.38 16.97 -13.89
C LYS A 138 8.46 17.87 -14.71
N ASP A 139 7.17 17.54 -14.76
CA ASP A 139 6.12 18.30 -15.45
C ASP A 139 5.66 19.57 -14.71
N LYS A 140 6.22 19.84 -13.52
CA LYS A 140 5.91 20.99 -12.65
C LYS A 140 4.45 21.03 -12.16
N LYS A 141 3.69 19.94 -12.26
CA LYS A 141 2.32 19.88 -11.74
C LYS A 141 2.31 19.61 -10.25
N ASN A 142 1.38 20.25 -9.54
CA ASN A 142 0.97 19.83 -8.21
C ASN A 142 -0.36 19.08 -8.33
N LEU A 143 -0.30 17.75 -8.24
CA LEU A 143 -1.46 16.88 -8.41
C LEU A 143 -2.44 16.94 -7.22
N ILE A 144 -1.98 17.38 -6.04
CA ILE A 144 -2.86 17.64 -4.90
C ILE A 144 -3.79 18.82 -5.27
N ASP A 145 -3.23 19.91 -5.81
CA ASP A 145 -4.01 21.07 -6.25
C ASP A 145 -4.95 20.73 -7.41
N VAL A 146 -4.52 19.88 -8.34
CA VAL A 146 -5.36 19.35 -9.42
C VAL A 146 -6.55 18.59 -8.85
N TRP A 147 -6.32 17.69 -7.89
CA TRP A 147 -7.36 16.89 -7.26
C TRP A 147 -8.37 17.73 -6.48
N LEU A 148 -7.90 18.73 -5.72
CA LEU A 148 -8.75 19.69 -5.00
C LEU A 148 -9.56 20.55 -5.97
N SER A 149 -8.92 21.06 -7.04
CA SER A 149 -9.57 21.94 -8.01
C SER A 149 -10.64 21.24 -8.84
N ALA A 150 -10.48 19.95 -9.12
CA ALA A 150 -11.47 19.14 -9.83
C ALA A 150 -12.76 18.93 -9.01
N ARG A 151 -12.74 19.25 -7.70
CA ARG A 151 -13.84 19.03 -6.76
C ARG A 151 -14.42 20.34 -6.21
N LYS A 152 -14.26 21.44 -6.93
CA LYS A 152 -14.91 22.72 -6.58
C LYS A 152 -16.42 22.51 -6.46
N GLY A 153 -16.97 22.81 -5.27
CA GLY A 153 -18.38 22.57 -4.93
C GLY A 153 -18.60 21.36 -4.01
N ARG A 154 -17.57 20.55 -3.76
CA ARG A 154 -17.53 19.53 -2.71
C ARG A 154 -16.56 19.96 -1.63
N ASN A 155 -16.82 19.62 -0.38
CA ASN A 155 -15.87 19.84 0.71
C ASN A 155 -14.73 18.82 0.62
N ALA A 156 -13.75 19.10 -0.23
CA ALA A 156 -12.55 18.30 -0.43
C ALA A 156 -11.40 18.82 0.45
N GLN A 157 -10.77 17.93 1.21
CA GLN A 157 -9.68 18.26 2.12
C GLN A 157 -8.41 17.47 1.81
N TYR A 158 -7.26 18.13 1.96
CA TYR A 158 -5.96 17.49 1.94
C TYR A 158 -5.32 17.57 3.32
N VAL A 159 -4.81 16.44 3.81
CA VAL A 159 -4.10 16.30 5.08
C VAL A 159 -2.81 15.53 4.90
N TRP A 160 -1.82 15.77 5.75
CA TRP A 160 -0.53 15.06 5.66
C TRP A 160 -0.03 14.51 7.01
N ASN A 161 -0.75 14.73 8.10
CA ASN A 161 -0.41 14.19 9.41
C ASN A 161 -1.66 13.76 10.20
N LYS A 162 -1.42 13.07 11.33
CA LYS A 162 -2.45 12.52 12.21
C LYS A 162 -3.33 13.58 12.86
N GLU A 163 -2.75 14.71 13.28
CA GLU A 163 -3.50 15.80 13.89
C GLU A 163 -4.56 16.35 12.91
N GLN A 164 -4.14 16.63 11.68
CA GLN A 164 -5.04 17.07 10.60
C GLN A 164 -6.08 16.02 10.26
N LEU A 165 -5.69 14.74 10.15
CA LEU A 165 -6.64 13.64 9.92
C LEU A 165 -7.69 13.56 11.02
N THR A 166 -7.27 13.72 12.28
CA THR A 166 -8.16 13.70 13.46
C THR A 166 -9.13 14.87 13.43
N ALA A 167 -8.66 16.05 13.01
CA ALA A 167 -9.46 17.27 12.90
C ALA A 167 -10.46 17.27 11.73
N VAL A 168 -10.39 16.30 10.80
CA VAL A 168 -11.37 16.19 9.72
C VAL A 168 -12.76 15.95 10.29
N ASN A 169 -13.67 16.90 10.02
CA ASN A 169 -15.08 16.78 10.33
C ASN A 169 -15.74 15.83 9.32
N VAL A 170 -16.03 14.61 9.76
CA VAL A 170 -16.59 13.55 8.90
C VAL A 170 -17.99 13.87 8.40
N GLU A 171 -18.78 14.64 9.15
CA GLU A 171 -20.14 15.01 8.76
C GLU A 171 -20.15 15.88 7.49
N THR A 172 -19.22 16.83 7.41
CA THR A 172 -19.21 17.83 6.33
C THR A 172 -18.20 17.53 5.23
N THR A 173 -17.21 16.68 5.45
CA THR A 173 -16.16 16.39 4.46
C THR A 173 -16.66 15.41 3.41
N ASP A 174 -16.67 15.80 2.13
CA ASP A 174 -17.14 14.96 1.02
C ASP A 174 -16.02 14.15 0.37
N CYS A 175 -14.80 14.70 0.39
CA CYS A 175 -13.62 14.06 -0.17
C CYS A 175 -12.41 14.27 0.74
N LEU A 176 -11.57 13.26 0.88
CA LEU A 176 -10.37 13.34 1.69
C LEU A 176 -9.18 12.72 0.97
N MET A 177 -8.10 13.49 0.82
CA MET A 177 -6.78 12.98 0.45
C MET A 177 -5.81 13.15 1.63
N GLY A 178 -5.39 12.05 2.23
CA GLY A 178 -4.40 11.99 3.30
C GLY A 178 -3.12 11.32 2.83
N LEU A 179 -2.02 12.07 2.73
CA LEU A 179 -0.73 11.54 2.31
C LEU A 179 0.31 11.73 3.42
N PHE A 180 0.63 10.65 4.15
CA PHE A 180 1.29 10.71 5.46
C PHE A 180 2.80 10.53 5.44
N GLU A 181 3.39 10.02 4.35
CA GLU A 181 4.84 9.97 4.16
C GLU A 181 5.21 10.29 2.69
N PRO A 182 6.47 10.68 2.39
CA PRO A 182 6.92 10.96 1.02
C PRO A 182 6.77 9.75 0.09
N LYS A 183 7.06 8.55 0.60
CA LYS A 183 6.92 7.25 -0.08
C LYS A 183 5.95 6.38 0.70
N ASP A 184 6.32 5.14 1.02
CA ASP A 184 5.53 4.24 1.84
C ASP A 184 5.50 4.76 3.30
N MET A 185 4.42 4.49 4.02
CA MET A 185 4.35 4.83 5.44
C MET A 185 5.38 4.02 6.23
N ARG A 186 5.72 4.48 7.43
CA ARG A 186 6.60 3.74 8.34
C ARG A 186 5.95 2.44 8.80
N PHE A 187 6.77 1.45 9.15
CA PHE A 187 6.24 0.24 9.80
C PHE A 187 5.64 0.66 11.13
N GLU A 188 4.59 -0.03 11.59
CA GLU A 188 3.92 0.26 12.85
C GLU A 188 4.93 0.32 14.01
N GLU A 189 5.89 -0.60 14.03
CA GLU A 189 6.97 -0.66 15.03
C GLU A 189 7.77 0.66 15.10
N PHE A 190 7.90 1.38 13.98
CA PHE A 190 8.65 2.64 13.85
C PHE A 190 7.77 3.86 13.59
N ARG A 191 6.45 3.71 13.69
CA ARG A 191 5.49 4.76 13.40
C ARG A 191 5.60 5.87 14.45
N ASN A 192 5.64 7.12 14.01
CA ASN A 192 5.54 8.22 14.95
C ASN A 192 4.06 8.41 15.33
N ARG A 193 3.68 7.90 16.50
CA ARG A 193 2.27 7.86 16.93
C ARG A 193 1.58 9.22 17.06
N THR A 194 2.33 10.32 17.15
CA THR A 194 1.77 11.68 17.18
C THR A 194 1.66 12.30 15.79
N ARG A 195 2.45 11.85 14.81
CA ARG A 195 2.50 12.43 13.46
C ARG A 195 1.79 11.58 12.41
N ASP A 196 1.84 10.26 12.55
CA ASP A 196 1.35 9.31 11.56
C ASP A 196 0.12 8.55 12.08
N PRO A 197 -0.99 8.51 11.33
CA PRO A 197 -2.12 7.64 11.66
C PRO A 197 -1.75 6.17 11.48
N SER A 198 -2.35 5.28 12.26
CA SER A 198 -2.30 3.84 11.97
C SER A 198 -3.24 3.48 10.82
N ILE A 199 -3.10 2.27 10.27
CA ILE A 199 -4.08 1.73 9.31
C ILE A 199 -5.49 1.65 9.90
N VAL A 200 -5.61 1.46 11.22
CA VAL A 200 -6.89 1.50 11.95
C VAL A 200 -7.49 2.90 11.91
N ASP A 201 -6.70 3.93 12.26
CA ASP A 201 -7.12 5.34 12.21
C ASP A 201 -7.60 5.73 10.80
N MET A 202 -6.86 5.31 9.77
CA MET A 202 -7.20 5.59 8.37
C MET A 202 -8.46 4.85 7.91
N THR A 203 -8.60 3.58 8.27
CA THR A 203 -9.77 2.76 7.90
C THR A 203 -11.04 3.32 8.53
N GLU A 204 -11.00 3.66 9.82
CA GLU A 204 -12.11 4.29 10.51
C GLU A 204 -12.52 5.60 9.83
N LYS A 205 -11.56 6.48 9.55
CA LYS A 205 -11.86 7.77 8.92
C LYS A 205 -12.46 7.60 7.53
N ALA A 206 -11.97 6.62 6.76
CA ALA A 206 -12.51 6.31 5.45
C ALA A 206 -13.97 5.83 5.54
N ILE A 207 -14.28 4.87 6.42
CA ILE A 207 -15.64 4.37 6.59
C ILE A 207 -16.59 5.48 7.04
N GLN A 208 -16.19 6.32 8.00
CA GLN A 208 -17.00 7.45 8.49
C GLN A 208 -17.39 8.44 7.37
N ILE A 209 -16.49 8.70 6.42
CA ILE A 209 -16.77 9.60 5.29
C ILE A 209 -17.60 8.89 4.21
N LEU A 210 -17.24 7.65 3.88
CA LEU A 210 -17.86 6.89 2.77
C LEU A 210 -19.29 6.43 3.10
N SER A 211 -19.57 6.11 4.36
CA SER A 211 -20.88 5.60 4.83
C SER A 211 -22.02 6.61 4.68
N LYS A 212 -21.69 7.90 4.52
CA LYS A 212 -22.69 8.96 4.29
C LYS A 212 -23.46 8.80 2.97
N ASN A 213 -22.92 8.06 2.01
CA ASN A 213 -23.59 7.85 0.74
C ASN A 213 -24.65 6.75 0.86
N PRO A 214 -25.96 7.05 0.69
CA PRO A 214 -27.03 6.07 0.83
C PRO A 214 -27.02 4.97 -0.24
N LYS A 215 -26.25 5.15 -1.34
CA LYS A 215 -26.00 4.09 -2.32
C LYS A 215 -24.96 3.08 -1.85
N GLY A 216 -24.33 3.31 -0.70
CA GLY A 216 -23.22 2.51 -0.15
C GLY A 216 -21.87 2.90 -0.74
N PHE A 217 -20.84 2.12 -0.40
CA PHE A 217 -19.47 2.39 -0.80
C PHE A 217 -18.69 1.14 -1.19
N PHE A 218 -17.54 1.35 -1.83
CA PHE A 218 -16.49 0.35 -1.99
C PHE A 218 -15.23 0.88 -1.30
N LEU A 219 -14.61 0.07 -0.44
CA LEU A 219 -13.37 0.44 0.25
C LEU A 219 -12.32 -0.65 0.04
N PHE A 220 -11.13 -0.24 -0.38
CA PHE A 220 -9.94 -1.09 -0.39
C PHE A 220 -8.99 -0.70 0.73
N VAL A 221 -8.55 -1.67 1.52
CA VAL A 221 -7.60 -1.49 2.64
C VAL A 221 -6.44 -2.46 2.44
N GLU A 222 -5.20 -1.95 2.45
CA GLU A 222 -3.97 -2.73 2.25
C GLU A 222 -2.93 -2.41 3.34
N ASP A 223 -2.21 -3.42 3.80
CA ASP A 223 -1.02 -3.25 4.62
C ASP A 223 0.25 -3.76 3.90
N LYS A 224 1.42 -3.26 4.28
CA LYS A 224 2.74 -3.51 3.67
C LYS A 224 3.48 -4.69 4.30
N ILE A 225 2.73 -5.70 4.75
CA ILE A 225 3.23 -6.98 5.30
C ILE A 225 4.32 -7.58 4.38
N ASP A 226 4.09 -7.47 3.07
CA ASP A 226 5.02 -7.85 1.98
C ASP A 226 6.44 -7.31 2.17
N HIS A 227 6.57 -6.04 2.57
CA HIS A 227 7.87 -5.38 2.73
C HIS A 227 8.66 -6.01 3.89
N GLY A 228 8.00 -6.32 5.01
CA GLY A 228 8.66 -6.98 6.15
C GLY A 228 9.18 -8.37 5.79
N HIS A 229 8.40 -9.14 5.02
CA HIS A 229 8.85 -10.42 4.51
C HIS A 229 10.00 -10.31 3.51
N HIS A 230 10.01 -9.27 2.67
CA HIS A 230 11.09 -9.01 1.73
C HIS A 230 12.42 -8.60 2.38
N ASP A 231 12.34 -7.88 3.49
CA ASP A 231 13.51 -7.56 4.31
C ASP A 231 14.00 -8.77 5.12
N GLY A 232 13.28 -9.91 5.08
CA GLY A 232 13.59 -11.08 5.90
C GLY A 232 13.34 -10.86 7.39
N VAL A 233 12.56 -9.82 7.75
CA VAL A 233 12.30 -9.40 9.12
C VAL A 233 10.86 -9.74 9.50
N ALA A 234 10.67 -10.95 10.03
CA ALA A 234 9.34 -11.46 10.37
C ALA A 234 8.63 -10.64 11.46
N LYS A 235 9.36 -9.97 12.35
CA LYS A 235 8.77 -9.07 13.35
C LYS A 235 8.01 -7.92 12.68
N LEU A 236 8.59 -7.29 11.66
CA LEU A 236 7.91 -6.25 10.90
C LEU A 236 6.70 -6.83 10.17
N ALA A 237 6.85 -7.95 9.46
CA ALA A 237 5.73 -8.56 8.73
C ALA A 237 4.55 -8.93 9.65
N LEU A 238 4.82 -9.60 10.78
CA LEU A 238 3.78 -10.04 11.70
C LEU A 238 3.16 -8.89 12.50
N THR A 239 3.94 -7.84 12.84
CA THR A 239 3.38 -6.64 13.48
C THR A 239 2.45 -5.89 12.52
N GLU A 240 2.79 -5.73 11.23
CA GLU A 240 1.85 -5.17 10.23
C GLU A 240 0.61 -6.06 10.10
N THR A 241 0.75 -7.40 10.09
CA THR A 241 -0.40 -8.32 10.05
C THR A 241 -1.35 -8.11 11.23
N ILE A 242 -0.82 -7.88 12.44
CA ILE A 242 -1.64 -7.57 13.62
C ILE A 242 -2.39 -6.25 13.43
N MET A 243 -1.75 -5.22 12.87
CA MET A 243 -2.42 -3.94 12.62
C MET A 243 -3.48 -4.02 11.53
N PHE A 244 -3.23 -4.83 10.49
CA PHE A 244 -4.21 -5.11 9.46
C PHE A 244 -5.43 -5.85 10.02
N ASP A 245 -5.23 -6.84 10.90
CA ASP A 245 -6.30 -7.55 11.60
C ASP A 245 -7.13 -6.59 12.49
N GLN A 246 -6.47 -5.67 13.20
CA GLN A 246 -7.17 -4.63 13.96
C GLN A 246 -7.97 -3.67 13.06
N ALA A 247 -7.50 -3.37 11.85
CA ALA A 247 -8.27 -2.57 10.90
C ALA A 247 -9.50 -3.34 10.37
N ILE A 248 -9.38 -4.66 10.16
CA ILE A 248 -10.51 -5.53 9.82
C ILE A 248 -11.54 -5.53 10.94
N GLN A 249 -11.10 -5.73 12.20
CA GLN A 249 -11.97 -5.65 13.37
C GLN A 249 -12.67 -4.29 13.43
N ARG A 250 -11.92 -3.19 13.27
CA ARG A 250 -12.50 -1.85 13.32
C ARG A 250 -13.51 -1.61 12.20
N ALA A 251 -13.29 -2.14 11.01
CA ALA A 251 -14.25 -2.07 9.91
C ALA A 251 -15.54 -2.85 10.25
N SER A 252 -15.42 -4.03 10.85
CA SER A 252 -16.57 -4.83 11.31
C SER A 252 -17.39 -4.11 12.38
N GLU A 253 -16.77 -3.31 13.25
CA GLU A 253 -17.48 -2.50 14.25
C GLU A 253 -18.26 -1.32 13.64
N LEU A 254 -17.85 -0.86 12.46
CA LEU A 254 -18.39 0.34 11.79
C LEU A 254 -19.36 0.00 10.64
N THR A 255 -19.58 -1.27 10.35
CA THR A 255 -20.43 -1.74 9.24
C THR A 255 -21.33 -2.89 9.67
N SER A 256 -22.40 -3.15 8.91
CA SER A 256 -23.32 -4.27 9.18
C SER A 256 -23.11 -5.40 8.18
N GLU A 257 -22.94 -6.63 8.65
CA GLU A 257 -22.87 -7.81 7.77
C GLU A 257 -24.16 -8.02 6.94
N SER A 258 -25.28 -7.42 7.35
CA SER A 258 -26.55 -7.52 6.61
C SER A 258 -26.52 -6.79 5.26
N ASP A 259 -25.65 -5.78 5.11
CA ASP A 259 -25.56 -4.94 3.91
C ASP A 259 -24.11 -4.75 3.41
N THR A 260 -23.12 -5.25 4.14
CA THR A 260 -21.69 -5.10 3.83
C THR A 260 -21.04 -6.46 3.60
N LEU A 261 -20.53 -6.67 2.38
CA LEU A 261 -19.66 -7.81 2.07
C LEU A 261 -18.19 -7.44 2.35
N THR A 262 -17.61 -8.08 3.37
CA THR A 262 -16.19 -7.95 3.70
C THR A 262 -15.41 -9.17 3.22
N VAL A 263 -14.36 -8.95 2.43
CA VAL A 263 -13.48 -10.01 1.93
C VAL A 263 -12.05 -9.71 2.39
N VAL A 264 -11.48 -10.62 3.17
CA VAL A 264 -10.07 -10.60 3.58
C VAL A 264 -9.32 -11.63 2.77
N THR A 265 -8.23 -11.22 2.13
CA THR A 265 -7.42 -12.10 1.29
C THR A 265 -5.98 -11.58 1.21
N ALA A 266 -5.10 -12.39 0.62
CA ALA A 266 -3.74 -12.01 0.29
C ALA A 266 -3.58 -12.02 -1.23
N ASP A 267 -2.76 -11.12 -1.75
CA ASP A 267 -2.42 -11.13 -3.16
C ASP A 267 -1.52 -12.35 -3.45
N HIS A 268 -0.48 -12.57 -2.65
CA HIS A 268 0.36 -13.76 -2.67
C HIS A 268 0.91 -14.11 -1.28
N SER A 269 1.62 -15.24 -1.20
CA SER A 269 2.38 -15.63 0.00
C SER A 269 3.86 -15.26 -0.14
N HIS A 270 4.67 -15.65 0.85
CA HIS A 270 6.13 -15.56 0.84
C HIS A 270 6.74 -16.93 1.13
N VAL A 271 8.05 -17.06 0.95
CA VAL A 271 8.82 -18.24 1.37
C VAL A 271 9.08 -18.28 2.88
N PHE A 272 8.13 -17.75 3.66
CA PHE A 272 8.10 -17.75 5.12
C PHE A 272 7.62 -19.10 5.63
N THR A 273 8.31 -19.65 6.62
CA THR A 273 7.96 -20.91 7.27
C THR A 273 8.03 -20.75 8.79
N PHE A 274 7.14 -21.43 9.52
CA PHE A 274 7.21 -21.57 10.97
C PHE A 274 7.26 -23.06 11.31
N GLY A 275 8.19 -23.48 12.16
CA GLY A 275 8.41 -24.90 12.45
C GLY A 275 9.29 -25.16 13.67
N GLY A 276 10.05 -26.25 13.65
CA GLY A 276 11.02 -26.58 14.70
C GLY A 276 10.45 -27.27 15.95
N ASN A 277 9.18 -27.72 15.93
CA ASN A 277 8.52 -28.41 17.06
C ASN A 277 8.58 -27.61 18.38
N THR A 278 8.39 -26.30 18.32
CA THR A 278 8.33 -25.44 19.51
C THR A 278 7.11 -25.75 20.39
N PRO A 279 7.24 -25.79 21.73
CA PRO A 279 6.11 -26.05 22.61
C PRO A 279 5.08 -24.91 22.58
N ARG A 280 3.84 -25.21 22.99
CA ARG A 280 2.77 -24.20 23.16
C ARG A 280 3.24 -23.10 24.11
N GLY A 281 3.01 -21.84 23.72
CA GLY A 281 3.40 -20.67 24.51
C GLY A 281 4.83 -20.18 24.27
N ASN A 282 5.62 -20.88 23.44
CA ASN A 282 6.91 -20.37 22.99
C ASN A 282 6.73 -19.06 22.17
N PRO A 283 7.53 -18.02 22.41
CA PRO A 283 7.49 -16.81 21.58
C PRO A 283 7.71 -17.15 20.12
N ILE A 284 6.92 -16.57 19.21
CA ILE A 284 6.98 -16.89 17.77
C ILE A 284 8.36 -16.55 17.16
N PHE A 285 9.04 -15.55 17.70
CA PHE A 285 10.40 -15.15 17.29
C PHE A 285 11.50 -15.99 17.96
N GLY A 286 11.14 -16.89 18.87
CA GLY A 286 12.08 -17.67 19.66
C GLY A 286 12.80 -18.80 18.90
N LEU A 287 13.73 -19.42 19.61
CA LEU A 287 14.51 -20.57 19.14
C LEU A 287 13.68 -21.86 19.19
N ALA A 288 13.97 -22.77 18.26
CA ALA A 288 13.53 -24.15 18.33
C ALA A 288 14.24 -24.89 19.49
N PRO A 289 13.57 -25.87 20.15
CA PRO A 289 14.12 -26.58 21.29
C PRO A 289 15.32 -27.49 20.95
N LYS A 290 15.44 -27.94 19.70
CA LYS A 290 16.56 -28.76 19.23
C LYS A 290 17.55 -27.90 18.45
N LYS A 291 18.82 -28.27 18.50
CA LYS A 291 19.87 -27.73 17.63
C LYS A 291 19.75 -28.33 16.22
N GLY A 292 20.31 -27.62 15.23
CA GLY A 292 20.50 -28.15 13.89
C GLY A 292 21.58 -29.24 13.85
N GLU A 293 21.75 -29.89 12.69
CA GLU A 293 22.80 -30.92 12.48
C GLU A 293 24.22 -30.38 12.70
N ASP A 294 24.41 -29.07 12.51
CA ASP A 294 25.63 -28.33 12.81
C ASP A 294 25.82 -27.97 14.30
N SER A 295 24.96 -28.50 15.19
CA SER A 295 25.00 -28.26 16.64
C SER A 295 24.80 -26.80 17.08
N LEU A 296 24.29 -25.94 16.20
CA LEU A 296 23.92 -24.56 16.50
C LEU A 296 22.39 -24.44 16.75
N PRO A 297 21.90 -23.46 17.54
CA PRO A 297 20.46 -23.22 17.67
C PRO A 297 19.89 -22.57 16.41
N TYR A 298 18.60 -22.72 16.13
CA TYR A 298 17.92 -22.06 15.02
C TYR A 298 16.54 -21.55 15.46
N THR A 299 15.99 -20.56 14.76
CA THR A 299 14.67 -19.96 15.04
C THR A 299 13.53 -20.84 14.53
N SER A 300 12.36 -20.74 15.16
CA SER A 300 11.14 -21.39 14.65
C SER A 300 10.74 -20.84 13.27
N ILE A 301 10.86 -19.51 13.11
CA ILE A 301 10.67 -18.83 11.84
C ILE A 301 11.92 -18.98 10.99
N LEU A 302 11.73 -19.35 9.72
CA LEU A 302 12.77 -19.33 8.69
C LEU A 302 12.22 -18.83 7.36
N TYR A 303 13.09 -18.25 6.55
CA TYR A 303 12.83 -17.97 5.14
C TYR A 303 13.72 -18.84 4.27
N ALA A 304 13.17 -19.38 3.18
CA ALA A 304 13.96 -20.21 2.25
C ALA A 304 15.03 -19.42 1.49
N ASN A 305 14.82 -18.11 1.28
CA ASN A 305 15.77 -17.18 0.69
C ASN A 305 15.53 -15.77 1.26
N GLY A 306 16.47 -14.84 0.99
CA GLY A 306 16.36 -13.44 1.42
C GLY A 306 17.65 -12.92 2.07
N PRO A 307 17.64 -11.66 2.53
CA PRO A 307 18.82 -11.00 3.08
C PRO A 307 19.25 -11.56 4.45
N GLY A 308 18.42 -12.37 5.10
CA GLY A 308 18.75 -13.02 6.38
C GLY A 308 19.75 -14.18 6.26
N TYR A 309 20.15 -14.59 5.06
CA TYR A 309 21.18 -15.63 4.88
C TYR A 309 22.53 -15.15 5.43
N ASN A 310 23.04 -15.84 6.44
CA ASN A 310 24.33 -15.53 7.05
C ASN A 310 25.16 -16.82 7.22
N TYR A 311 26.17 -16.98 6.38
CA TYR A 311 27.07 -18.12 6.35
C TYR A 311 28.51 -17.63 6.33
N VAL A 312 29.27 -17.96 7.37
CA VAL A 312 30.64 -17.46 7.60
C VAL A 312 31.53 -18.67 7.87
N ASN A 313 32.64 -18.79 7.14
CA ASN A 313 33.64 -19.85 7.32
C ASN A 313 33.09 -21.29 7.31
N GLY A 314 32.17 -21.60 6.40
CA GLY A 314 31.64 -22.98 6.27
C GLY A 314 30.58 -23.35 7.30
N THR A 315 30.09 -22.40 8.11
CA THR A 315 28.98 -22.62 9.03
C THR A 315 28.02 -21.44 9.03
N ARG A 316 26.78 -21.66 9.45
CA ARG A 316 25.81 -20.57 9.62
C ARG A 316 26.13 -19.73 10.85
N GLY A 317 25.70 -18.47 10.83
CA GLY A 317 25.78 -17.59 11.99
C GLY A 317 25.10 -18.21 13.22
N ASN A 318 25.75 -18.11 14.39
CA ASN A 318 25.15 -18.52 15.65
C ASN A 318 24.12 -17.48 16.12
N VAL A 319 22.86 -17.89 16.21
CA VAL A 319 21.75 -17.00 16.58
C VAL A 319 21.48 -16.92 18.09
N SER A 320 22.27 -17.59 18.95
CA SER A 320 22.09 -17.53 20.41
C SER A 320 22.11 -16.12 21.00
N ALA A 321 22.84 -15.19 20.37
CA ALA A 321 23.06 -13.84 20.86
C ALA A 321 22.14 -12.79 20.19
N VAL A 322 21.24 -13.23 19.32
CA VAL A 322 20.29 -12.32 18.64
C VAL A 322 19.14 -12.03 19.60
N ASP A 323 18.88 -10.74 19.85
CA ASP A 323 17.70 -10.31 20.60
C ASP A 323 16.45 -10.44 19.70
N HIS A 324 15.85 -11.63 19.75
CA HIS A 324 14.67 -11.98 18.96
C HIS A 324 13.42 -11.14 19.28
N CYS A 325 13.44 -10.33 20.35
CA CYS A 325 12.36 -9.40 20.68
C CYS A 325 12.54 -8.02 20.03
N LYS A 326 13.75 -7.69 19.54
CA LYS A 326 14.10 -6.40 18.92
C LYS A 326 14.41 -6.45 17.42
N CYS A 327 14.51 -7.65 16.85
CA CYS A 327 14.75 -7.87 15.42
C CYS A 327 13.45 -8.08 14.68
#